data_AF-A0A194WBX6-F1
#
_entry.id   AF-A0A194WBX6-F1
#
_cell.length_a   1.000
_cell.length_b   1.000
_cell.length_c   1.000
_cell.angle_alpha   90.00
_cell.angle_beta   90.00
_cell.angle_gamma   90.00
#
_symmetry.space_group_name_H-M   'P 1'
#
loop_
_entity.id
_entity.type
_entity.pdbx_description
1 polymer ?
#
loop_
_entity_poly.entity_id
_entity_poly.type
_entity_poly.pdbx_seq_one_letter_code
_entity_poly.pdbx_strand_id
1 'polypeptide(L)'
;MFKTRTRPYMQSDDSTRVSSMSSVAPQVVEEPADAHSNGDEQGNSPNGFRTDLLKTCGVTDFIVRVSSRLRTIQPSEQRARLRSWFFDLVRGLSLDVNVQPPYDLAAATRLREFLEGAGLGENLVLDFEKLLIEVSNEARKRREEAEMAAKQLEEERRKKAEWDMIETSDAEEEWEIL
;
A
#
# COMPACT_ATOMS: atom_id res chain seq x y z
N MET A 1 37.66 41.07 -44.60
CA MET A 1 36.78 42.12 -45.16
C MET A 1 35.38 41.90 -44.63
N PHE A 2 34.91 42.80 -43.78
CA PHE A 2 33.55 42.78 -43.24
C PHE A 2 32.58 43.49 -44.21
N LYS A 3 31.41 42.91 -44.45
CA LYS A 3 30.25 43.63 -44.95
C LYS A 3 29.09 43.41 -44.00
N THR A 4 28.75 44.48 -43.28
CA THR A 4 27.51 44.70 -42.54
C THR A 4 26.41 45.20 -43.50
N ARG A 5 25.22 45.47 -42.92
CA ARG A 5 24.03 46.19 -43.42
C ARG A 5 22.91 45.28 -43.97
N THR A 6 21.62 45.40 -43.63
CA THR A 6 20.83 46.18 -42.65
C THR A 6 19.36 45.73 -42.80
N ARG A 7 18.60 45.64 -41.70
CA ARG A 7 17.12 45.53 -41.69
C ARG A 7 16.45 46.89 -41.91
N PRO A 8 15.20 46.91 -42.39
CA PRO A 8 14.10 47.60 -41.67
C PRO A 8 12.89 46.64 -41.45
N TYR A 9 12.18 46.63 -40.30
CA TYR A 9 11.07 47.54 -39.87
C TYR A 9 9.91 47.56 -40.91
N MET A 10 8.60 47.46 -40.62
CA MET A 10 7.77 47.32 -39.41
C MET A 10 6.28 47.13 -39.83
N GLN A 11 5.35 47.14 -38.84
CA GLN A 11 3.85 47.18 -38.87
C GLN A 11 3.18 45.80 -38.82
N SER A 12 2.55 45.34 -37.73
CA SER A 12 1.59 45.93 -36.77
C SER A 12 0.23 46.26 -37.40
N ASP A 13 -0.81 45.53 -36.98
CA ASP A 13 -2.10 46.04 -36.45
C ASP A 13 -3.06 44.82 -36.30
N ASP A 14 -3.45 44.40 -35.10
CA ASP A 14 -4.45 44.98 -34.18
C ASP A 14 -5.85 44.38 -34.40
N SER A 15 -6.32 43.59 -33.43
CA SER A 15 -7.75 43.53 -33.08
C SER A 15 -7.96 42.72 -31.81
N THR A 16 -7.84 43.42 -30.69
CA THR A 16 -8.50 43.07 -29.44
C THR A 16 -9.94 43.56 -29.53
N ARG A 17 -10.94 42.69 -29.36
CA ARG A 17 -12.30 43.16 -29.01
C ARG A 17 -12.94 42.27 -27.94
N VAL A 18 -13.41 42.99 -26.95
CA VAL A 18 -13.93 42.60 -25.62
C VAL A 18 -15.45 42.41 -25.70
N SER A 19 -16.00 41.73 -24.68
CA SER A 19 -17.42 41.67 -24.22
C SER A 19 -18.13 40.36 -24.59
N SER A 20 -18.89 39.71 -23.71
CA SER A 20 -19.75 40.26 -22.66
C SER A 20 -19.94 39.29 -21.50
N MET A 21 -20.00 39.83 -20.27
CA MET A 21 -20.62 39.18 -19.11
C MET A 21 -22.15 39.10 -19.30
N SER A 22 -22.77 38.07 -18.72
CA SER A 22 -24.12 38.17 -18.13
C SER A 22 -24.30 37.10 -17.05
N SER A 23 -24.76 37.55 -15.89
CA SER A 23 -24.95 36.85 -14.60
C SER A 23 -26.35 36.23 -14.47
N VAL A 24 -26.49 35.14 -13.69
CA VAL A 24 -27.58 34.87 -12.70
C VAL A 24 -27.03 33.82 -11.69
N ALA A 25 -26.54 34.22 -10.52
CA ALA A 25 -27.17 34.30 -9.18
C ALA A 25 -27.19 32.96 -8.37
N PRO A 26 -26.92 33.00 -7.05
CA PRO A 26 -26.69 31.83 -6.20
C PRO A 26 -28.00 31.34 -5.56
N GLN A 27 -28.20 30.02 -5.45
CA GLN A 27 -29.20 29.48 -4.54
C GLN A 27 -28.51 28.96 -3.27
N VAL A 28 -28.72 29.75 -2.21
CA VAL A 28 -28.70 29.29 -0.82
C VAL A 28 -29.96 28.44 -0.64
N VAL A 29 -29.80 27.19 -0.19
CA VAL A 29 -30.85 26.46 0.53
C VAL A 29 -30.19 25.87 1.76
N GLU A 30 -30.72 26.26 2.91
CA GLU A 30 -30.29 25.92 4.26
C GLU A 30 -30.35 24.41 4.54
N GLU A 31 -29.41 24.00 5.39
CA GLU A 31 -29.38 22.76 6.17
C GLU A 31 -30.70 22.51 6.93
N PRO A 32 -30.97 21.27 7.33
CA PRO A 32 -30.87 21.06 8.77
C PRO A 32 -30.03 19.84 9.15
N ALA A 33 -29.45 20.01 10.33
CA ALA A 33 -28.48 19.18 11.02
C ALA A 33 -28.91 17.72 11.25
N ASP A 34 -27.89 16.97 11.69
CA ASP A 34 -27.93 15.71 12.42
C ASP A 34 -28.03 14.43 11.60
N ALA A 35 -26.87 13.89 11.23
CA ALA A 35 -26.36 12.72 11.91
C ALA A 35 -24.88 12.51 11.53
N HIS A 36 -23.99 12.75 12.48
CA HIS A 36 -22.68 12.11 12.49
C HIS A 36 -22.90 10.59 12.52
N SER A 37 -22.95 9.97 11.34
CA SER A 37 -22.54 8.58 11.21
C SER A 37 -21.10 8.60 10.74
N ASN A 38 -20.18 8.78 11.71
CA ASN A 38 -18.85 8.23 11.60
C ASN A 38 -19.01 6.70 11.63
N GLY A 39 -19.53 6.15 10.54
CA GLY A 39 -19.29 4.77 10.22
C GLY A 39 -17.82 4.71 9.86
N ASP A 40 -17.01 4.27 10.81
CA ASP A 40 -15.73 3.64 10.54
C ASP A 40 -15.98 2.39 9.68
N GLU A 41 -16.42 2.58 8.43
CA GLU A 41 -16.12 1.65 7.38
C GLU A 41 -14.62 1.85 7.09
N GLN A 42 -13.80 1.29 7.99
CA GLN A 42 -12.55 0.64 7.58
C GLN A 42 -12.94 -0.45 6.59
N GLY A 43 -13.27 -0.01 5.37
CA GLY A 43 -13.26 -0.85 4.20
C GLY A 43 -11.85 -1.40 4.15
N ASN A 44 -11.71 -2.68 4.51
CA ASN A 44 -10.57 -3.50 4.19
C ASN A 44 -10.45 -3.54 2.67
N SER A 45 -9.99 -2.44 2.07
CA SER A 45 -9.67 -2.42 0.67
C SER A 45 -8.44 -3.31 0.55
N PRO A 46 -8.50 -4.42 -0.20
CA PRO A 46 -7.37 -5.35 -0.33
C PRO A 46 -6.11 -4.64 -0.86
N ASN A 47 -6.29 -3.48 -1.50
CA ASN A 47 -5.21 -2.62 -1.97
C ASN A 47 -4.51 -1.83 -0.86
N GLY A 48 -5.20 -1.41 0.20
CA GLY A 48 -4.62 -0.65 1.31
C GLY A 48 -3.57 -1.48 2.06
N PHE A 49 -3.90 -2.73 2.35
CA PHE A 49 -2.98 -3.68 2.98
C PHE A 49 -1.74 -3.98 2.15
N ARG A 50 -1.91 -4.13 0.84
CA ARG A 50 -0.78 -4.32 -0.08
C ARG A 50 0.14 -3.11 -0.08
N THR A 51 -0.40 -1.90 -0.10
CA THR A 51 0.43 -0.68 -0.06
C THR A 51 1.16 -0.49 1.26
N ASP A 52 0.57 -0.90 2.38
CA ASP A 52 1.24 -0.80 3.68
C ASP A 52 2.34 -1.85 3.83
N LEU A 53 2.12 -3.08 3.35
CA LEU A 53 3.15 -4.13 3.31
C LEU A 53 4.36 -3.71 2.45
N LEU A 54 4.10 -3.08 1.31
CA LEU A 54 5.16 -2.58 0.41
C LEU A 54 6.02 -1.48 1.05
N LYS A 55 5.48 -0.76 2.05
CA LYS A 55 6.18 0.26 2.83
C LYS A 55 6.88 -0.34 4.05
N THR A 56 6.21 -1.19 4.82
CA THR A 56 6.78 -1.76 6.06
C THR A 56 7.91 -2.74 5.78
N CYS A 57 7.86 -3.52 4.71
CA CYS A 57 8.90 -4.51 4.37
C CYS A 57 9.93 -3.99 3.35
N GLY A 58 9.98 -2.67 3.08
CA GLY A 58 11.01 -2.08 2.22
C GLY A 58 10.99 -2.54 0.74
N VAL A 59 9.89 -3.12 0.27
CA VAL A 59 9.80 -3.68 -1.10
C VAL A 59 9.98 -2.60 -2.16
N THR A 60 9.40 -1.42 -1.93
CA THR A 60 9.53 -0.28 -2.85
C THR A 60 10.99 0.17 -2.94
N ASP A 61 11.68 0.25 -1.81
CA ASP A 61 13.10 0.65 -1.76
C ASP A 61 13.99 -0.37 -2.48
N PHE A 62 13.72 -1.66 -2.28
CA PHE A 62 14.42 -2.72 -3.01
C PHE A 62 14.23 -2.61 -4.53
N ILE A 63 12.99 -2.40 -4.99
CA ILE A 63 12.66 -2.18 -6.41
C ILE A 63 13.42 -0.98 -6.97
N VAL A 64 13.50 0.12 -6.21
CA VAL A 64 14.23 1.32 -6.61
C VAL A 64 15.73 1.05 -6.70
N ARG A 65 16.32 0.34 -5.72
CA ARG A 65 17.75 -0.04 -5.73
C ARG A 65 18.10 -0.90 -6.95
N VAL A 66 17.33 -1.95 -7.23
CA VAL A 66 17.52 -2.81 -8.41
C VAL A 66 17.37 -2.03 -9.70
N SER A 67 16.31 -1.22 -9.82
CA SER A 67 16.06 -0.37 -10.99
C SER A 67 17.18 0.64 -11.25
N SER A 68 17.71 1.25 -10.18
CA SER A 68 18.84 2.17 -10.25
C SER A 68 20.10 1.44 -10.71
N ARG A 69 20.39 0.27 -10.14
CA ARG A 69 21.56 -0.53 -10.50
C ARG A 69 21.51 -0.96 -11.96
N LEU A 70 20.38 -1.49 -12.44
CA LEU A 70 20.16 -1.83 -13.85
C LEU A 70 20.38 -0.63 -14.78
N ARG A 71 20.07 0.60 -14.34
CA ARG A 71 20.34 1.81 -15.12
C ARG A 71 21.84 2.06 -15.30
N THR A 72 22.63 1.76 -14.29
CA THR A 72 24.09 1.98 -14.29
C THR A 72 24.86 0.90 -15.05
N ILE A 73 24.48 -0.37 -14.87
CA ILE A 73 25.30 -1.49 -15.35
C ILE A 73 24.87 -2.05 -16.71
N GLN A 74 23.65 -1.78 -17.17
CA GLN A 74 23.11 -2.35 -18.40
C GLN A 74 22.92 -1.29 -19.51
N PRO A 75 23.22 -1.62 -20.77
CA PRO A 75 22.88 -0.80 -21.92
C PRO A 75 21.37 -0.54 -22.01
N SER A 76 20.98 0.57 -22.65
CA SER A 76 19.56 0.98 -22.76
C SER A 76 18.64 -0.10 -23.33
N GLU A 77 19.10 -0.81 -24.35
CA GLU A 77 18.35 -1.85 -25.05
C GLU A 77 18.05 -3.06 -24.15
N GLN A 78 19.05 -3.54 -23.40
CA GLN A 78 18.90 -4.68 -22.50
C GLN A 78 18.16 -4.30 -21.22
N ARG A 79 18.34 -3.05 -20.74
CA ARG A 79 17.75 -2.56 -19.51
C ARG A 79 16.23 -2.62 -19.49
N ALA A 80 15.56 -2.28 -20.60
CA ALA A 80 14.10 -2.33 -20.65
C ALA A 80 13.58 -3.76 -20.46
N ARG A 81 14.19 -4.73 -21.16
CA ARG A 81 13.86 -6.15 -21.05
C ARG A 81 14.11 -6.69 -19.64
N LEU A 82 15.27 -6.38 -19.04
CA LEU A 82 15.60 -6.83 -17.69
C LEU A 82 14.70 -6.21 -16.63
N ARG A 83 14.30 -4.94 -16.77
CA ARG A 83 13.34 -4.30 -15.85
C ARG A 83 11.96 -4.95 -15.95
N SER A 84 11.48 -5.21 -17.16
CA SER A 84 10.21 -5.92 -17.34
C SER A 84 10.24 -7.28 -16.66
N TRP A 85 11.29 -8.07 -16.91
CA TRP A 85 11.44 -9.38 -16.31
C TRP A 85 11.54 -9.32 -14.78
N PHE A 86 12.28 -8.36 -14.25
CA PHE A 86 12.35 -8.10 -12.81
C PHE A 86 10.97 -7.81 -12.21
N PHE A 87 10.17 -6.93 -12.83
CA PHE A 87 8.83 -6.61 -12.34
C PHE A 87 7.89 -7.82 -12.38
N ASP A 88 7.99 -8.65 -13.42
CA ASP A 88 7.22 -9.90 -13.50
C ASP A 88 7.57 -10.87 -12.36
N LEU A 89 8.86 -10.98 -12.03
CA LEU A 89 9.34 -11.81 -10.92
C LEU A 89 8.88 -11.27 -9.56
N VAL A 90 8.97 -9.95 -9.34
CA VAL A 90 8.49 -9.30 -8.12
C VAL A 90 6.97 -9.48 -7.97
N ARG A 91 6.21 -9.35 -9.06
CA ARG A 91 4.77 -9.63 -9.04
C ARG A 91 4.50 -11.11 -8.73
N GLY A 92 5.32 -12.00 -9.27
CA GLY A 92 5.27 -13.45 -9.04
C GLY A 92 5.55 -13.87 -7.59
N LEU A 93 6.28 -13.07 -6.81
CA LEU A 93 6.48 -13.36 -5.37
C LEU A 93 5.15 -13.44 -4.61
N SER A 94 4.12 -12.72 -5.08
CA SER A 94 2.79 -12.70 -4.48
C SER A 94 2.82 -12.53 -2.95
N LEU A 95 3.52 -11.49 -2.48
CA LEU A 95 3.70 -11.20 -1.07
C LEU A 95 2.36 -11.03 -0.36
N ASP A 96 2.12 -11.84 0.66
CA ASP A 96 0.95 -11.78 1.53
C ASP A 96 1.29 -12.34 2.90
N VAL A 97 1.28 -11.47 3.92
CA VAL A 97 1.66 -11.82 5.29
C VAL A 97 0.58 -12.59 6.06
N ASN A 98 -0.61 -12.75 5.47
CA ASN A 98 -1.72 -13.49 6.07
C ASN A 98 -1.74 -14.96 5.64
N VAL A 99 -0.90 -15.36 4.67
CA VAL A 99 -0.81 -16.74 4.18
C VAL A 99 0.52 -17.38 4.55
N GLN A 100 0.56 -18.71 4.53
CA GLN A 100 1.77 -19.49 4.77
C GLN A 100 2.02 -20.44 3.58
N PRO A 101 3.17 -20.34 2.90
CA PRO A 101 4.25 -19.36 3.09
C PRO A 101 3.83 -17.93 2.67
N PRO A 102 4.45 -16.87 3.24
CA PRO A 102 4.04 -15.48 2.99
C PRO A 102 4.45 -14.95 1.60
N TYR A 103 5.08 -15.80 0.78
CA TYR A 103 5.47 -15.56 -0.59
C TYR A 103 5.70 -16.89 -1.32
N ASP A 104 5.68 -16.85 -2.66
CA ASP A 104 6.02 -17.99 -3.50
C ASP A 104 7.54 -18.25 -3.48
N LEU A 105 7.92 -19.41 -2.94
CA LEU A 105 9.31 -19.88 -2.86
C LEU A 105 9.97 -20.05 -4.24
N ALA A 106 9.22 -20.55 -5.23
CA ALA A 106 9.75 -20.73 -6.58
C ALA A 106 9.97 -19.39 -7.28
N ALA A 107 9.09 -18.40 -7.04
CA ALA A 107 9.32 -17.04 -7.50
C ALA A 107 10.54 -16.40 -6.81
N ALA A 108 10.72 -16.62 -5.50
CA ALA A 108 11.87 -16.13 -4.76
C ALA A 108 13.20 -16.70 -5.28
N THR A 109 13.25 -18.00 -5.56
CA THR A 109 14.43 -18.64 -6.18
C THR A 109 14.74 -18.04 -7.54
N ARG A 110 13.74 -17.91 -8.42
CA ARG A 110 13.93 -17.30 -9.75
C ARG A 110 14.38 -15.85 -9.67
N LEU A 111 13.90 -15.09 -8.68
CA LEU A 111 14.33 -13.71 -8.48
C LEU A 111 15.78 -13.64 -7.99
N ARG A 112 16.20 -14.54 -7.10
CA ARG A 112 17.61 -14.66 -6.70
C ARG A 112 18.51 -14.97 -7.89
N GLU A 113 18.17 -15.99 -8.68
CA GLU A 113 18.90 -16.37 -9.89
C GLU A 113 18.98 -15.20 -10.89
N PHE A 114 17.90 -14.43 -11.03
CA PHE A 114 17.90 -13.22 -11.83
C PHE A 114 18.89 -12.17 -11.31
N LEU A 115 18.93 -11.91 -10.00
CA LEU A 115 19.84 -10.91 -9.42
C LEU A 115 21.31 -11.29 -9.61
N GLU A 116 21.62 -12.58 -9.45
CA GLU A 116 22.95 -13.15 -9.68
C GLU A 116 23.31 -13.09 -11.18
N GLY A 117 22.42 -13.57 -12.05
CA GLY A 117 22.64 -13.64 -13.50
C GLY A 117 22.69 -12.27 -14.21
N ALA A 118 21.98 -11.26 -13.68
CA ALA A 118 22.01 -9.90 -14.20
C ALA A 118 23.26 -9.11 -13.78
N GLY A 119 24.16 -9.70 -12.99
CA GLY A 119 25.39 -9.07 -12.52
C GLY A 119 25.13 -7.90 -11.56
N LEU A 120 24.00 -7.93 -10.83
CA LEU A 120 23.58 -6.83 -9.97
C LEU A 120 24.43 -6.73 -8.69
N GLY A 121 25.16 -7.79 -8.36
CA GLY A 121 26.13 -7.87 -7.27
C GLY A 121 25.57 -8.58 -6.04
N GLU A 122 26.45 -9.19 -5.26
CA GLU A 122 26.11 -9.98 -4.06
C GLU A 122 25.33 -9.15 -3.03
N ASN A 123 25.61 -7.85 -2.93
CA ASN A 123 24.90 -6.95 -2.01
C ASN A 123 23.39 -6.90 -2.28
N LEU A 124 22.95 -6.93 -3.54
CA LEU A 124 21.52 -6.91 -3.86
C LEU A 124 20.84 -8.25 -3.61
N VAL A 125 21.58 -9.36 -3.69
CA VAL A 125 21.09 -10.67 -3.28
C VAL A 125 20.89 -10.71 -1.77
N LEU A 126 21.86 -10.21 -1.00
CA LEU A 126 21.75 -10.09 0.46
C LEU A 126 20.61 -9.17 0.89
N ASP A 127 20.43 -8.03 0.21
CA ASP A 127 19.29 -7.14 0.44
C ASP A 127 17.96 -7.83 0.19
N PHE A 128 17.88 -8.66 -0.86
CA PHE A 128 16.69 -9.44 -1.16
C PHE A 128 16.40 -10.49 -0.08
N GLU A 129 17.43 -11.19 0.40
CA GLU A 129 17.27 -12.14 1.51
C GLU A 129 16.77 -11.47 2.79
N LYS A 130 17.33 -10.31 3.14
CA LYS A 130 16.88 -9.52 4.30
C LYS A 130 15.41 -9.13 4.17
N LEU A 131 15.00 -8.72 2.96
CA LEU A 131 13.60 -8.41 2.68
C LEU A 131 12.69 -9.62 2.90
N LEU A 132 13.07 -10.81 2.44
CA LEU A 132 12.27 -12.03 2.67
C LEU A 132 12.18 -12.41 4.15
N ILE A 133 13.25 -12.17 4.91
CA ILE A 133 13.28 -12.37 6.37
C ILE A 133 12.33 -11.37 7.05
N GLU A 134 12.35 -10.09 6.67
CA GLU A 134 11.43 -9.07 7.19
C GLU A 134 9.97 -9.42 6.91
N VAL A 135 9.65 -9.85 5.69
CA VAL A 135 8.30 -10.31 5.32
C VAL A 135 7.88 -11.51 6.17
N SER A 136 8.78 -12.47 6.38
CA SER A 136 8.51 -13.64 7.22
C SER A 136 8.29 -13.27 8.69
N ASN A 137 9.07 -12.31 9.20
CA ASN A 137 8.93 -11.79 10.56
C ASN A 137 7.60 -11.08 10.76
N GLU A 138 7.20 -10.23 9.81
CA GLU A 138 5.90 -9.55 9.86
C GLU A 138 4.75 -10.57 9.79
N ALA A 139 4.83 -11.58 8.91
CA ALA A 139 3.84 -12.66 8.83
C ALA A 139 3.76 -13.50 10.12
N ARG A 140 4.88 -13.71 10.80
CA ARG A 140 4.88 -14.36 12.12
C ARG A 140 4.23 -13.47 13.18
N LYS A 141 4.63 -12.20 13.25
CA LYS A 141 4.09 -11.22 14.20
C LYS A 141 2.56 -11.11 14.10
N ARG A 142 2.03 -10.98 12.88
CA ARG A 142 0.58 -10.95 12.61
C ARG A 142 -0.15 -12.19 13.13
N ARG A 143 0.46 -13.35 13.00
CA ARG A 143 -0.11 -14.61 13.49
C ARG A 143 -0.14 -14.68 15.00
N GLU A 144 0.96 -14.28 15.65
CA GLU A 144 1.03 -14.21 17.11
C GLU A 144 -0.01 -13.23 17.66
N GLU A 145 -0.18 -12.07 17.03
CA GLU A 145 -1.22 -11.09 17.37
C GLU A 145 -2.63 -11.67 17.20
N ALA A 146 -2.91 -12.35 16.08
CA ALA A 146 -4.20 -12.99 15.82
C ALA A 146 -4.50 -14.13 16.82
N GLU A 147 -3.50 -14.93 17.20
CA GLU A 147 -3.66 -16.00 18.18
C GLU A 147 -3.95 -15.44 19.59
N MET A 148 -3.25 -14.37 19.97
CA MET A 148 -3.49 -13.69 21.25
C MET A 148 -4.89 -13.08 21.30
N ALA A 149 -5.33 -12.43 20.23
CA ALA A 149 -6.69 -11.89 20.14
C ALA A 149 -7.76 -12.99 20.20
N ALA A 150 -7.53 -14.13 19.52
CA ALA A 150 -8.44 -15.27 19.57
C ALA A 150 -8.55 -15.87 20.98
N LYS A 151 -7.43 -15.99 21.70
CA LYS A 151 -7.40 -16.47 23.08
C LYS A 151 -8.14 -15.54 24.03
N GLN A 152 -7.92 -14.22 23.92
CA GLN A 152 -8.63 -13.23 24.74
C GLN A 152 -10.14 -13.30 24.52
N LEU A 153 -10.57 -13.41 23.26
CA LEU A 153 -11.99 -13.51 22.92
C LEU A 153 -12.62 -14.81 23.47
N GLU A 154 -11.89 -15.92 23.47
CA GLU A 154 -12.36 -17.17 24.07
C GLU A 154 -12.46 -17.08 25.61
N GLU A 155 -11.47 -16.45 26.26
CA GLU A 155 -11.51 -16.20 27.71
C GLU A 155 -12.67 -15.27 28.11
N GLU A 156 -12.94 -14.24 27.32
CA GLU A 156 -14.09 -13.34 27.54
C GLU A 156 -15.42 -14.08 27.38
N ARG A 157 -15.55 -14.92 26.35
CA ARG A 157 -16.74 -15.77 26.16
C ARG A 157 -16.94 -16.72 27.31
N ARG A 158 -15.88 -17.35 27.80
CA ARG A 158 -15.93 -18.23 28.97
C ARG A 158 -16.35 -17.48 30.23
N LYS A 159 -15.74 -16.33 30.53
CA LYS A 159 -16.13 -15.49 31.67
C LYS A 159 -17.59 -15.05 31.57
N LYS A 160 -18.04 -14.65 30.38
CA LYS A 160 -19.45 -14.27 30.17
C LYS A 160 -20.39 -15.45 30.45
N ALA A 161 -20.07 -16.64 29.95
CA ALA A 161 -20.88 -17.84 30.22
C ALA A 161 -20.91 -18.20 31.72
N GLU A 162 -19.81 -17.97 32.45
CA GLU A 162 -19.77 -18.15 33.91
C GLU A 162 -20.71 -17.16 34.64
N TRP A 163 -20.80 -15.90 34.18
CA TRP A 163 -21.73 -14.90 34.74
C TRP A 163 -23.20 -15.16 34.36
N ASP A 164 -23.48 -15.53 33.10
CA ASP A 164 -24.84 -15.85 32.65
C ASP A 164 -25.45 -17.02 33.48
N MET A 165 -24.63 -17.98 33.93
CA MET A 165 -25.06 -19.07 34.81
C MET A 165 -25.41 -18.63 36.23
N ILE A 166 -24.71 -17.61 36.75
CA ILE A 166 -24.96 -17.05 38.09
C ILE A 166 -26.26 -16.21 38.08
N GLU A 167 -26.47 -15.41 37.04
CA GLU A 167 -27.66 -14.56 36.90
C GLU A 167 -28.95 -15.39 36.80
N THR A 168 -28.91 -16.55 36.14
CA THR A 168 -30.05 -17.48 36.14
C THR A 168 -30.29 -18.17 37.48
N SER A 169 -29.29 -18.24 38.36
CA SER A 169 -29.40 -18.89 39.68
C SER A 169 -29.93 -17.93 40.77
N ASP A 170 -29.63 -16.63 40.68
CA ASP A 170 -30.17 -15.59 41.57
C ASP A 170 -31.62 -15.19 41.22
N ALA A 171 -32.09 -15.49 40.00
CA ALA A 171 -33.46 -15.22 39.56
C ALA A 171 -34.50 -16.23 40.09
N GLU A 172 -34.08 -17.35 40.70
CA GLU A 172 -34.97 -18.34 41.31
C GLU A 172 -35.11 -18.19 42.84
N GLU A 173 -34.34 -17.32 43.50
CA GLU A 173 -34.57 -16.95 44.90
C GLU A 173 -35.59 -15.81 45.00
N GLU A 174 -36.87 -16.19 44.92
CA GLU A 174 -38.00 -15.40 45.39
C GLU A 174 -37.78 -15.18 46.90
N TRP A 175 -37.14 -14.07 47.28
CA TRP A 175 -37.06 -13.64 48.68
C TRP A 175 -38.48 -13.34 49.16
N GLU A 176 -39.16 -14.35 49.72
CA GLU A 176 -40.36 -14.16 50.52
C GLU A 176 -39.99 -13.26 51.72
N ILE A 177 -40.23 -11.96 51.57
CA ILE A 177 -40.12 -10.99 52.66
C ILE A 177 -41.32 -11.22 53.57
N LEU A 178 -41.07 -11.90 54.70
CA LEU A 178 -41.98 -12.00 55.85
C LEU A 178 -42.16 -10.66 56.56
#